data_AF-U1Q3K1-F1
#
_entry.id   AF-U1Q3K1-F1
#
_cell.length_a   1.000
_cell.length_b   1.000
_cell.length_c   1.000
_cell.angle_alpha   90.00
_cell.angle_beta   90.00
_cell.angle_gamma   90.00
#
_symmetry.space_group_name_H-M   'P 1'
#
loop_
_entity.id
_entity.type
_entity.pdbx_description
1 polymer ?
#
loop_
_entity_poly.entity_id
_entity_poly.type
_entity_poly.pdbx_seq_one_letter_code
_entity_poly.pdbx_strand_id
1 'polypeptide(L)'
;MTGPWTDWDHVLKVDPDKPLAGDETFAEVCQTGTDAIEIGGTLDITTEKMQRVIDACARYDVPLYQNRQIPLSLLIRLHSMAI
;
A
#
# COMPACT_ATOMS: atom_id res chain seq x y z
N MET A 1 18.36 6.12 -12.69
CA MET A 1 17.98 4.93 -11.90
C MET A 1 16.86 4.25 -12.64
N THR A 2 16.95 2.94 -12.90
CA THR A 2 15.90 2.15 -13.56
C THR A 2 15.29 1.16 -12.57
N GLY A 3 13.97 0.98 -12.59
CA GLY A 3 13.21 0.11 -11.70
C GLY A 3 11.75 0.03 -12.15
N PRO A 4 10.90 -0.82 -11.55
CA PRO A 4 9.51 -1.00 -11.99
C PRO A 4 8.68 0.29 -11.93
N TRP A 5 9.13 1.29 -11.18
CA TRP A 5 8.48 2.59 -11.02
C TRP A 5 8.87 3.64 -12.08
N THR A 6 9.71 3.30 -13.07
CA THR A 6 10.13 4.29 -14.08
C THR A 6 9.00 4.80 -14.95
N ASP A 7 7.96 3.98 -15.13
CA ASP A 7 6.81 4.27 -15.99
C ASP A 7 5.53 4.52 -15.17
N TRP A 8 5.65 4.73 -13.85
CA TRP A 8 4.48 5.04 -13.01
C TRP A 8 4.11 6.51 -13.12
N ASP A 9 2.81 6.76 -13.28
CA ASP A 9 2.21 8.09 -13.34
C ASP A 9 1.46 8.45 -12.06
N HIS A 10 0.95 7.46 -11.32
CA HIS A 10 0.12 7.67 -10.14
C HIS A 10 0.36 6.63 -9.03
N VAL A 11 0.66 7.14 -7.82
CA VAL A 11 0.74 6.34 -6.59
C VAL A 11 -0.30 6.84 -5.59
N LEU A 12 -1.19 5.94 -5.18
CA LEU A 12 -2.21 6.25 -4.18
C LEU A 12 -1.64 6.00 -2.78
N LYS A 13 -1.79 6.99 -1.89
CA LYS A 13 -1.34 6.88 -0.50
C LYS A 13 -2.51 6.58 0.43
N VAL A 14 -2.36 5.51 1.21
CA VAL A 14 -3.31 5.08 2.23
C VAL A 14 -2.71 5.31 3.61
N ASP A 15 -3.40 6.11 4.41
CA ASP A 15 -3.11 6.29 5.83
C ASP A 15 -3.88 5.22 6.63
N PRO A 16 -3.20 4.23 7.25
CA PRO A 16 -3.86 3.12 7.94
C PRO A 16 -4.63 3.55 9.19
N ASP A 17 -4.33 4.74 9.73
CA ASP A 17 -5.05 5.35 10.86
C ASP A 17 -6.39 5.98 10.45
N LYS A 18 -6.56 6.26 9.16
CA LYS A 18 -7.77 6.91 8.66
C LYS A 18 -8.77 5.88 8.11
N PRO A 19 -10.08 6.14 8.28
CA PRO A 19 -11.08 5.43 7.51
C PRO A 19 -10.96 5.83 6.02
N LEU A 20 -11.40 4.93 5.14
CA LEU A 20 -11.64 5.28 3.73
C LEU A 20 -12.81 6.26 3.63
N ALA A 21 -12.94 6.97 2.51
CA ALA A 21 -13.96 7.99 2.39
C ALA A 21 -15.35 7.34 2.21
N GLY A 22 -16.33 7.77 2.99
CA GLY A 22 -17.70 7.28 2.87
C GLY A 22 -17.81 5.76 3.08
N ASP A 23 -18.30 5.07 2.06
CA ASP A 23 -18.48 3.63 1.98
C ASP A 23 -17.43 2.91 1.11
N GLU A 24 -16.35 3.61 0.73
CA GLU A 24 -15.26 3.04 -0.04
C GLU A 24 -14.59 1.84 0.66
N THR A 25 -14.12 0.92 -0.17
CA THR A 25 -13.45 -0.30 0.25
C THR A 25 -12.02 -0.36 -0.27
N PHE A 26 -11.16 -1.14 0.41
CA PHE A 26 -9.81 -1.40 -0.11
C PHE A 26 -9.82 -2.12 -1.47
N ALA A 27 -10.94 -2.77 -1.82
CA ALA A 27 -11.13 -3.37 -3.14
C ALA A 27 -11.17 -2.30 -4.24
N GLU A 28 -11.95 -1.24 -4.02
CA GLU A 28 -12.07 -0.12 -4.96
C GLU A 28 -10.76 0.65 -5.03
N VAL A 29 -10.10 0.88 -3.90
CA VAL A 29 -8.74 1.45 -3.82
C VAL A 29 -7.76 0.71 -4.73
N CYS A 30 -7.76 -0.63 -4.69
CA CYS A 30 -6.89 -1.45 -5.54
C CYS A 30 -7.34 -1.54 -7.01
N GLN A 31 -8.53 -1.07 -7.37
CA GLN A 31 -9.08 -1.10 -8.73
C GLN A 31 -9.20 0.29 -9.37
N THR A 32 -8.62 1.31 -8.73
CA THR A 32 -8.60 2.70 -9.23
C THR A 32 -7.78 2.88 -10.52
N GLY A 33 -6.95 1.90 -10.89
CA GLY A 33 -5.97 2.01 -11.98
C GLY A 33 -4.66 2.69 -11.56
N THR A 34 -4.40 2.80 -10.25
CA THR A 34 -3.13 3.30 -9.73
C THR A 34 -1.97 2.33 -10.02
N ASP A 35 -0.77 2.86 -10.24
CA ASP A 35 0.42 2.03 -10.52
C ASP A 35 0.99 1.36 -9.27
N ALA A 36 0.78 1.96 -8.10
CA ALA A 36 1.15 1.41 -6.81
C ALA A 36 0.35 2.05 -5.66
N ILE A 37 0.37 1.39 -4.51
CA ILE A 37 -0.15 1.90 -3.23
C ILE A 37 1.00 2.10 -2.24
N GLU A 38 1.12 3.30 -1.69
CA GLU A 38 1.95 3.57 -0.51
C GLU A 38 1.09 3.48 0.76
N ILE A 39 1.46 2.59 1.69
CA ILE A 39 0.89 2.54 3.02
C ILE A 39 1.79 3.36 3.96
N GLY A 40 1.24 4.42 4.53
CA GLY A 40 1.96 5.23 5.49
C GLY A 40 1.18 6.46 5.96
N GLY A 41 1.34 6.79 7.23
CA GLY A 41 0.78 7.98 7.87
C GLY A 41 1.77 8.59 8.85
N THR A 42 1.34 9.61 9.59
CA THR A 42 2.22 10.37 10.49
C THR A 42 2.01 10.02 11.97
N LEU A 43 0.78 9.71 12.36
CA LEU A 43 0.37 9.54 13.75
C LEU A 43 -0.39 8.22 13.93
N ASP A 44 -0.30 7.67 15.15
CA ASP A 44 -1.04 6.48 15.61
C ASP A 44 -0.99 5.27 14.65
N ILE A 45 0.15 5.10 13.98
CA ILE A 45 0.38 3.96 13.10
C ILE A 45 0.82 2.77 13.95
N THR A 46 -0.01 1.74 13.98
CA THR A 46 0.27 0.47 14.67
C THR A 46 0.45 -0.66 13.67
N THR A 47 1.11 -1.75 14.10
CA THR A 47 1.27 -2.98 13.33
C THR A 47 -0.08 -3.52 12.85
N GLU A 48 -1.09 -3.50 13.72
CA GLU A 48 -2.42 -4.04 13.44
C GLU A 48 -3.14 -3.22 12.36
N LYS A 49 -3.04 -1.89 12.43
CA LYS A 49 -3.64 -1.00 11.43
C LYS A 49 -2.96 -1.16 10.07
N MET A 50 -1.63 -1.30 10.05
CA MET A 50 -0.87 -1.60 8.84
C MET A 50 -1.27 -2.95 8.24
N GLN A 51 -1.31 -4.01 9.07
CA GLN A 51 -1.64 -5.37 8.63
C GLN A 51 -3.04 -5.45 8.04
N ARG A 52 -4.02 -4.74 8.63
CA ARG A 52 -5.38 -4.62 8.07
C ARG A 52 -5.37 -4.13 6.62
N VAL A 53 -4.58 -3.10 6.31
CA VAL A 53 -4.47 -2.56 4.94
C VAL A 53 -3.75 -3.56 4.05
N ILE A 54 -2.65 -4.14 4.52
CA ILE A 54 -1.87 -5.13 3.75
C ILE A 54 -2.73 -6.34 3.39
N ASP A 55 -3.41 -6.95 4.36
CA ASP A 55 -4.27 -8.12 4.15
C ASP A 55 -5.43 -7.81 3.20
N ALA A 56 -6.03 -6.62 3.35
CA ALA A 56 -7.09 -6.20 2.46
C ALA A 56 -6.59 -6.03 1.00
N CYS A 57 -5.37 -5.53 0.82
CA CYS A 57 -4.79 -5.30 -0.49
C CYS A 57 -4.05 -6.54 -1.07
N ALA A 58 -3.62 -7.50 -0.26
CA ALA A 58 -2.76 -8.64 -0.66
C ALA A 58 -3.39 -9.58 -1.69
N ARG A 59 -4.72 -9.51 -1.88
CA ARG A 59 -5.46 -10.27 -2.88
C ARG A 59 -5.50 -9.60 -4.27
N TYR A 60 -4.88 -8.43 -4.41
CA TYR A 60 -4.84 -7.65 -5.65
C TYR A 60 -3.43 -7.57 -6.22
N ASP A 61 -3.36 -7.45 -7.54
CA ASP A 61 -2.11 -7.35 -8.29
C ASP A 61 -1.65 -5.89 -8.45
N VAL A 62 -1.63 -5.15 -7.33
CA VAL A 62 -1.14 -3.77 -7.27
C VAL A 62 0.08 -3.73 -6.35
N PRO A 63 1.23 -3.20 -6.81
CA PRO A 63 2.41 -3.05 -5.98
C PRO A 63 2.13 -2.27 -4.69
N LEU A 64 2.54 -2.83 -3.55
CA LEU A 64 2.34 -2.25 -2.23
C LEU A 64 3.68 -1.89 -1.59
N TYR A 65 3.80 -0.65 -1.12
CA TYR A 65 5.01 -0.11 -0.50
C TYR A 65 4.71 0.46 0.88
N GLN A 66 5.60 0.21 1.84
CA GLN A 66 5.52 0.81 3.17
C GLN A 66 6.53 1.94 3.32
N ASN A 67 6.08 3.07 3.89
CA ASN A 67 6.97 4.16 4.25
C ASN A 67 7.95 3.74 5.38
N ARG A 68 9.26 3.95 5.17
CA ARG A 68 10.34 3.49 6.07
C ARG A 68 10.47 4.26 7.38
N GLN A 69 9.71 5.33 7.61
CA GLN A 69 9.78 6.09 8.87
C GLN A 69 9.18 5.35 10.08
N ILE A 70 8.66 4.13 9.87
CA ILE A 70 8.01 3.26 10.87
C ILE A 70 8.85 1.99 11.02
N PRO A 71 9.03 1.43 12.24
CA PRO A 71 9.93 0.30 12.50
C PRO A 71 9.78 -0.87 11.52
N LEU A 72 10.94 -1.37 11.07
CA LEU A 72 11.18 -2.37 10.00
C LEU A 72 10.54 -3.76 10.20
N SER A 73 9.79 -4.00 11.28
CA SER A 73 9.22 -5.33 11.58
C SER A 73 8.11 -5.79 10.62
N LEU A 74 7.69 -4.94 9.68
CA LEU A 74 6.60 -5.21 8.71
C LEU A 74 7.05 -5.19 7.24
N LEU A 75 8.33 -5.42 6.94
CA LEU A 75 8.80 -5.45 5.54
C LEU A 75 8.28 -6.70 4.79
N ILE A 76 7.04 -6.63 4.30
CA ILE A 76 6.50 -7.59 3.34
C ILE A 76 6.90 -7.11 1.95
N ARG A 77 7.89 -7.78 1.33
CA ARG A 77 8.03 -7.79 -0.12
C ARG A 77 6.81 -8.51 -0.69
N LEU A 78 5.82 -7.77 -1.16
CA LEU A 78 4.80 -8.31 -2.05
C LEU A 78 5.42 -8.46 -3.45
N HIS A 79 5.65 -9.72 -3.81
CA HIS A 79 6.06 -10.31 -5.09
C HIS A 79 6.83 -9.47 -6.12
N SER A 80 8.07 -9.87 -6.35
CA SER A 80 8.59 -10.07 -7.72
C SER A 80 8.61 -11.58 -7.95
N MET A 81 7.48 -12.16 -8.37
CA MET A 81 7.47 -13.49 -8.99
C MET A 81 7.46 -13.29 -10.50
N ALA A 82 8.56 -13.73 -11.13
CA ALA A 82 8.72 -14.04 -12.55
C ALA A 82 8.43 -12.93 -13.57
N ILE A 83 9.49 -12.23 -14.01
CA ILE A 83 10.04 -12.34 -15.37
C ILE A 83 11.58 -12.37 -15.25
#